data_AF-A0AAN7P623-F1
#
_entry.id   AF-A0AAN7P623-F1
#
_cell.length_a   1.000
_cell.length_b   1.000
_cell.length_c   1.000
_cell.angle_alpha   90.00
_cell.angle_beta   90.00
_cell.angle_gamma   90.00
#
_symmetry.space_group_name_H-M   'P 1'
#
loop_
_entity.id
_entity.type
_entity.pdbx_description
1 polymer ?
#
loop_
_entity_poly.entity_id
_entity_poly.type
_entity_poly.pdbx_seq_one_letter_code
_entity_poly.pdbx_strand_id
1 'polypeptide(L)' 'MEVGRSQVDGSWSKEIQQWRPYMGKRSRGRPQTRWIDDLKKTAGLDWIRKTQNRDLWKATGEAYIQQWMLMG' A
#
# COMPACT_ATOMS: atom_id res chain seq x y z
N MET A 1 -29.13 23.75 17.93
CA MET A 1 -28.49 22.45 18.20
C MET A 1 -27.87 21.98 16.89
N GLU A 2 -26.61 22.36 16.64
CA GLU A 2 -25.90 21.91 15.45
C GLU A 2 -25.12 20.64 15.79
N VAL A 3 -25.49 19.54 15.15
CA VAL A 3 -24.73 18.28 15.23
C VAL A 3 -23.50 18.46 14.34
N GLY A 4 -22.36 18.72 14.98
CA GLY A 4 -21.06 18.75 14.31
C GLY A 4 -20.80 17.41 13.65
N ARG A 5 -20.73 17.41 12.30
CA ARG A 5 -20.24 16.27 11.54
C ARG A 5 -18.77 16.08 11.90
N SER A 6 -18.46 15.04 12.68
CA SER A 6 -17.09 14.61 12.94
C SER A 6 -16.46 14.14 11.64
N GLN A 7 -15.75 15.07 11.01
CA GLN A 7 -14.95 14.86 9.83
C GLN A 7 -13.70 14.06 10.27
N VAL A 8 -13.74 12.74 10.07
CA VAL A 8 -12.61 11.83 10.29
C VAL A 8 -11.62 12.00 9.13
N ASP A 9 -11.11 13.20 8.95
CA ASP A 9 -10.25 13.56 7.82
C ASP A 9 -8.79 13.47 8.22
N GLY A 10 -8.11 12.46 7.70
CA GLY A 10 -6.65 12.49 7.57
C GLY A 10 -5.89 11.26 8.05
N SER A 11 -6.51 10.33 8.78
CA SER A 11 -5.82 9.12 9.27
C SER A 11 -5.54 8.14 8.13
N TRP A 12 -6.55 7.83 7.32
CA TRP A 12 -6.42 6.88 6.21
C TRP A 12 -5.38 7.31 5.17
N SER A 13 -5.39 8.56 4.72
CA SER A 13 -4.45 9.02 3.69
C SER A 13 -2.99 8.93 4.15
N LYS A 14 -2.72 9.14 5.45
CA LYS A 14 -1.38 9.06 6.03
C LYS A 14 -0.99 7.61 6.34
N GLU A 15 -1.90 6.80 6.87
CA GLU A 15 -1.68 5.36 7.10
C GLU A 15 -1.47 4.59 5.80
N ILE A 16 -2.27 4.86 4.77
CA ILE A 16 -2.13 4.26 3.44
C ILE A 16 -0.78 4.65 2.81
N GLN A 17 -0.31 5.89 3.03
CA GLN A 17 1.02 6.33 2.57
C GLN A 17 2.17 5.63 3.30
N GLN A 18 1.96 5.17 4.54
CA GLN A 18 2.99 4.55 5.39
C GLN A 18 2.88 3.03 5.48
N TRP A 19 2.04 2.39 4.67
CA TRP A 19 1.86 0.93 4.68
C TRP A 19 3.14 0.12 4.37
N ARG A 20 4.20 0.77 3.86
CA ARG A 20 5.51 0.16 3.69
C ARG A 20 6.37 0.27 4.96
N PRO A 21 6.92 -0.84 5.47
CA PRO A 21 7.97 -0.80 6.48
C PRO A 21 9.16 0.03 5.98
N TYR A 22 9.69 0.91 6.85
CA TYR A 22 10.74 1.85 6.48
C TYR A 22 12.11 1.17 6.55
N MET A 23 12.64 0.70 5.41
CA MET A 23 14.00 0.14 5.34
C MET A 23 15.02 1.23 4.96
N GLY A 24 15.82 1.66 5.95
CA GLY A 24 17.01 2.50 5.74
C GLY A 24 16.76 3.99 5.45
N LYS A 25 17.85 4.75 5.28
CA LYS A 25 17.81 6.19 4.91
C LYS A 25 17.74 6.33 3.38
N ARG A 26 16.84 7.20 2.90
CA ARG A 26 16.60 7.44 1.47
C ARG A 26 17.56 8.48 0.92
N SER A 27 17.95 8.35 -0.34
CA SER A 27 18.64 9.43 -1.05
C SER A 27 17.68 10.62 -1.25
N ARG A 28 18.20 11.84 -1.10
CA ARG A 28 17.42 13.07 -1.32
C ARG A 28 17.11 13.19 -2.83
N GLY A 29 15.87 13.54 -3.19
CA GLY A 29 15.48 13.89 -4.56
C GLY A 29 14.63 12.85 -5.32
N ARG A 30 14.50 11.60 -4.84
CA ARG A 30 13.58 10.62 -5.43
C ARG A 30 12.28 10.56 -4.62
N PRO A 31 11.11 10.83 -5.24
CA PRO A 31 9.83 10.59 -4.58
C PRO A 31 9.70 9.14 -4.10
N GLN A 32 9.01 8.94 -2.98
CA GLN A 32 8.69 7.59 -2.52
C GLN A 32 7.94 6.85 -3.63
N THR A 33 8.35 5.61 -3.91
CA THR A 33 7.61 4.74 -4.83
C THR A 33 6.16 4.67 -4.34
N ARG A 34 5.22 5.01 -5.23
CA ARG A 34 3.81 5.04 -4.89
C ARG A 34 3.38 3.58 -4.70
N TRP A 35 2.50 3.32 -3.74
CA TRP A 35 1.97 1.99 -3.47
C TRP A 35 1.41 1.29 -4.73
N ILE A 36 0.87 2.06 -5.68
CA ILE A 36 0.36 1.57 -6.97
C ILE A 36 1.47 0.91 -7.79
N ASP A 37 2.68 1.46 -7.77
CA ASP A 37 3.79 0.93 -8.56
C ASP A 37 4.23 -0.43 -8.02
N ASP A 38 4.16 -0.60 -6.70
CA ASP A 38 4.50 -1.86 -6.03
C ASP A 38 3.43 -2.92 -6.24
N LEU A 39 2.18 -2.49 -6.22
CA LEU A 39 1.04 -3.32 -6.58
C LEU A 39 1.16 -3.81 -8.03
N LYS A 40 1.47 -2.91 -8.98
CA LYS A 40 1.72 -3.27 -10.37
C LYS A 40 2.91 -4.22 -10.52
N LYS A 41 3.98 -4.02 -9.75
CA LYS A 41 5.15 -4.90 -9.76
C LYS A 41 4.82 -6.31 -9.28
N THR A 42 3.99 -6.43 -8.25
CA THR A 42 3.66 -7.71 -7.61
C THR A 42 2.54 -8.44 -8.34
N ALA A 43 1.46 -7.73 -8.67
CA ALA A 43 0.25 -8.31 -9.27
C ALA A 43 0.25 -8.25 -10.81
N GLY A 44 1.15 -7.48 -11.42
CA GLY A 44 1.19 -7.25 -12.87
C GLY A 44 0.19 -6.20 -13.36
N LEU A 45 0.09 -6.04 -14.68
CA LEU A 45 -0.79 -5.04 -15.31
C LEU A 45 -2.28 -5.29 -15.01
N ASP A 46 -2.67 -6.56 -14.85
CA ASP A 46 -4.04 -6.98 -14.56
C ASP A 46 -4.42 -6.88 -13.06
N TRP A 47 -3.66 -6.10 -12.27
CA TRP A 47 -3.89 -5.98 -10.83
C TRP A 47 -5.34 -5.62 -10.49
N ILE A 48 -5.99 -4.77 -11.28
CA ILE A 48 -7.41 -4.39 -11.09
C ILE A 48 -8.31 -5.62 -11.11
N ARG A 49 -8.12 -6.51 -12.09
CA ARG A 49 -8.90 -7.74 -12.21
C ARG A 49 -8.55 -8.73 -11.10
N LYS A 50 -7.27 -8.82 -10.73
CA LYS A 50 -6.83 -9.70 -9.63
C LYS A 50 -7.35 -9.26 -8.27
N THR A 51 -7.49 -7.96 -8.04
CA THR A 51 -8.06 -7.40 -6.79
C THR A 51 -9.56 -7.64 -6.63
N GLN A 52 -10.28 -7.93 -7.71
CA GLN A 52 -11.72 -8.23 -7.63
C GLN A 52 -11.97 -9.60 -6.97
N ASN A 53 -11.04 -10.54 -7.13
CA ASN A 53 -11.08 -11.81 -6.41
C ASN A 53 -10.40 -11.65 -5.05
N ARG A 54 -11.17 -11.78 -3.96
CA ARG A 54 -10.66 -11.59 -2.59
C ARG A 54 -9.61 -12.61 -2.18
N ASP A 55 -9.75 -13.86 -2.61
CA ASP A 55 -8.80 -14.93 -2.28
C ASP A 55 -7.46 -14.70 -2.98
N LEU A 56 -7.53 -14.34 -4.27
CA LEU A 56 -6.35 -13.99 -5.05
C LEU A 56 -5.68 -12.72 -4.51
N TRP A 57 -6.46 -11.74 -4.08
CA TRP A 57 -5.94 -10.52 -3.48
C TRP A 57 -5.19 -10.80 -2.18
N LYS A 58 -5.76 -11.64 -1.31
CA LYS A 58 -5.13 -12.07 -0.06
C LYS A 58 -3.80 -12.78 -0.32
N ALA A 59 -3.77 -13.75 -1.24
CA ALA A 59 -2.56 -14.48 -1.61
C ALA A 59 -1.48 -13.54 -2.19
N THR A 60 -1.87 -12.55 -2.98
CA THR A 60 -0.94 -11.55 -3.55
C THR A 60 -0.34 -10.66 -2.46
N GLY A 61 -1.14 -10.26 -1.47
CA GLY A 61 -0.67 -9.50 -0.31
C GLY A 61 0.30 -10.31 0.56
N GLU A 62 0.01 -11.59 0.80
CA GLU A 62 0.90 -12.50 1.54
C GLU A 62 2.23 -12.71 0.81
N ALA A 63 2.21 -12.94 -0.50
CA ALA A 63 3.42 -13.06 -1.33
C ALA A 63 4.27 -11.78 -1.29
N TYR A 64 3.64 -10.61 -1.34
CA TYR A 64 4.31 -9.32 -1.21
C TYR A 64 5.04 -9.18 0.14
N ILE A 65 4.36 -9.51 1.24
CA ILE A 65 4.93 -9.45 2.59
C ILE A 65 6.09 -10.44 2.72
N GLN A 66 5.94 -11.68 2.22
CA GLN A 66 7.01 -12.68 2.24
C GLN A 66 8.23 -12.23 1.44
N GLN A 67 8.02 -11.71 0.23
CA GLN A 67 9.10 -11.15 -0.59
C GLN A 67 9.81 -9.98 0.14
N TRP A 68 9.05 -9.15 0.87
CA TRP A 68 9.60 -8.05 1.65
C TRP A 68 10.42 -8.54 2.85
N MET A 69 9.94 -9.56 3.57
CA MET A 69 10.65 -10.16 4.70
C MET A 69 11.95 -10.86 4.27
N LEU A 70 11.98 -11.44 3.06
CA LEU A 70 13.19 -12.08 2.49
C LEU A 70 14.22 -11.07 1.95
N MET A 71 13.82 -9.81 1.75
CA MET A 71 14.73 -8.72 1.32
C MET A 71 15.33 -7.94 2.50
N GLY A 72 14.97 -8.27 3.75
CA GLY A 72 15.58 -7.73 4.97
C GLY A 72 16.81 -8.51 5.40
#